data_AF-A0A2S0VYC4-F1
#
_entry.id   AF-A0A2S0VYC4-F1
#
_cell.length_a   1.000
_cell.length_b   1.000
_cell.length_c   1.000
_cell.angle_alpha   90.00
_cell.angle_beta   90.00
_cell.angle_gamma   90.00
#
_symmetry.space_group_name_H-M   'P 1'
#
loop_
_entity.id
_entity.type
_entity.pdbx_description
1 polymer ?
#
loop_
_entity_poly.entity_id
_entity_poly.type
_entity_poly.pdbx_seq_one_letter_code
_entity_poly.pdbx_strand_id
1 'polypeptide(L)'
;MGVSGCGKSSIGNRLAQALNVNFYDGDDFHPQANIDKMSQGIALQDEDRWPWLKRLADKMVLWNAQGGAVLACSALKQSYRDVLASTLTKQVTFVYLKGSQALIASRMAKRKNHFMPTELLNSQFAALQEPNNAIVADISQSPEVIVQSILESMKMTYPIHVVDTQQTINDQALVAILDQFIQQKAANAKRILILPPDITRFYSKAGFISAYLYEKLKDQADIYFLPALGTHEPMAEQEIDAMFGTDIPKERFLPHLWRQDVQKVGEISSERMLQLSEGKLDYSMDVAANKLLLDGNWDLIVSVGQVVPHEVIGMANYTKNILVGTGGADTIHKSHFLGAVYGMERIMGRVDTPVRKALNEGYDEFLRHLPIEFILTVLGNKNDKLALQGVFCGANQDTYEAAAKLSQQLNLNLLDKPINKAIVYLEPSEFKTTWLGNKAIYRTRMAMADAGELIILAPALHRFGEDLEIDRLIRKYGYKTTDETLAAVKANPELATNLSAAAHLIHGTADKRFNVTYCPGDGVSQQEIESVDYQYCHYDEMTKRYPIENLKDGWNTLPDGEEIFYVSNPALGLWSTKARFENE
;
A
#
# COMPACT_ATOMS: atom_id res chain seq x y z
N MET A 1 -25.76 7.91 -20.13
CA MET A 1 -27.06 7.29 -19.82
C MET A 1 -28.04 8.31 -19.25
N GLY A 2 -29.34 8.00 -19.26
CA GLY A 2 -30.42 8.82 -18.70
C GLY A 2 -31.75 8.52 -19.39
N VAL A 3 -32.86 8.97 -18.82
CA VAL A 3 -34.18 8.82 -19.46
C VAL A 3 -34.25 9.57 -20.80
N SER A 4 -35.21 9.25 -21.64
CA SER A 4 -35.45 9.94 -22.90
C SER A 4 -35.73 11.43 -22.64
N GLY A 5 -35.27 12.29 -23.55
CA GLY A 5 -35.37 13.74 -23.39
C GLY A 5 -34.34 14.39 -22.47
N CYS A 6 -33.49 13.63 -21.75
CA CYS A 6 -32.46 14.23 -20.89
C CYS A 6 -31.27 14.85 -21.64
N GLY A 7 -31.16 14.61 -22.96
CA GLY A 7 -30.11 15.20 -23.81
C GLY A 7 -28.95 14.27 -24.18
N LYS A 8 -29.07 12.95 -23.98
CA LYS A 8 -28.03 11.93 -24.25
C LYS A 8 -27.28 12.15 -25.57
N SER A 9 -27.99 12.23 -26.70
CA SER A 9 -27.35 12.34 -28.02
C SER A 9 -26.65 13.69 -28.22
N SER A 10 -27.22 14.78 -27.68
CA SER A 10 -26.62 16.12 -27.78
C SER A 10 -25.34 16.24 -26.96
N ILE A 11 -25.38 15.81 -25.70
CA ILE A 11 -24.21 15.81 -24.82
C ILE A 11 -23.18 14.78 -25.29
N GLY A 12 -23.62 13.59 -25.68
CA GLY A 12 -22.76 12.51 -26.15
C GLY A 12 -21.96 12.89 -27.40
N ASN A 13 -22.58 13.53 -28.38
CA ASN A 13 -21.88 13.99 -29.58
C ASN A 13 -20.83 15.07 -29.25
N ARG A 14 -21.18 16.06 -28.43
CA ARG A 14 -20.24 17.11 -27.99
C ARG A 14 -19.07 16.54 -27.18
N LEU A 15 -19.35 15.57 -26.30
CA LEU A 15 -18.33 14.88 -25.53
C LEU A 15 -17.40 14.06 -26.44
N ALA A 16 -17.94 13.36 -27.44
CA ALA A 16 -17.16 12.62 -28.41
C ALA A 16 -16.22 13.51 -29.22
N GLN A 17 -16.71 14.69 -29.65
CA GLN A 17 -15.90 15.71 -30.32
C GLN A 17 -14.77 16.22 -29.42
N ALA A 18 -15.07 16.53 -28.15
CA ALA A 18 -14.06 17.01 -27.21
C ALA A 18 -12.99 15.95 -26.88
N LEU A 19 -13.37 14.67 -26.89
CA LEU A 19 -12.47 13.54 -26.65
C LEU A 19 -11.79 13.01 -27.93
N ASN A 20 -12.14 13.54 -29.11
CA ASN A 20 -11.68 13.06 -30.41
C ASN A 20 -11.93 11.55 -30.65
N VAL A 21 -13.13 11.07 -30.30
CA VAL A 21 -13.57 9.68 -30.50
C VAL A 21 -14.92 9.64 -31.23
N ASN A 22 -15.33 8.46 -31.70
CA ASN A 22 -16.61 8.29 -32.38
C ASN A 22 -17.80 8.37 -31.40
N PHE A 23 -18.93 8.88 -31.89
CA PHE A 23 -20.21 8.86 -31.20
C PHE A 23 -21.14 7.80 -31.79
N TYR A 24 -21.82 7.05 -30.93
CA TYR A 24 -22.87 6.10 -31.32
C TYR A 24 -24.13 6.33 -30.47
N ASP A 25 -25.30 6.26 -31.10
CA ASP A 25 -26.57 6.24 -30.38
C ASP A 25 -27.06 4.80 -30.25
N GLY A 26 -27.33 4.36 -29.02
CA GLY A 26 -27.77 3.02 -28.72
C GLY A 26 -29.12 2.70 -29.38
N ASP A 27 -29.94 3.73 -29.62
CA ASP A 27 -31.23 3.57 -30.27
C ASP A 27 -31.08 3.04 -31.73
N ASP A 28 -29.95 3.32 -32.39
CA ASP A 28 -29.63 2.85 -33.76
C ASP A 28 -29.41 1.33 -33.84
N PHE A 29 -29.22 0.66 -32.70
CA PHE A 29 -28.88 -0.76 -32.62
C PHE A 29 -30.04 -1.64 -32.19
N HIS A 30 -31.23 -1.07 -31.99
CA HIS A 30 -32.43 -1.84 -31.67
C HIS A 30 -32.81 -2.81 -32.80
N PRO A 31 -33.27 -4.04 -32.48
CA PRO A 31 -33.90 -4.89 -33.49
C PRO A 31 -35.24 -4.28 -33.94
N GLN A 32 -35.68 -4.59 -35.16
CA GLN A 32 -36.93 -4.06 -35.73
C GLN A 32 -38.13 -4.26 -34.81
N ALA A 33 -38.23 -5.42 -34.15
CA ALA A 33 -39.30 -5.71 -33.18
C ALA A 33 -39.38 -4.71 -32.01
N ASN A 34 -38.24 -4.19 -31.54
CA ASN A 34 -38.21 -3.17 -30.49
C ASN A 34 -38.67 -1.81 -31.03
N ILE A 35 -38.23 -1.47 -32.25
CA ILE A 35 -38.63 -0.24 -32.93
C ILE A 35 -40.16 -0.23 -33.14
N ASP A 36 -40.71 -1.34 -33.64
CA ASP A 36 -42.16 -1.49 -33.87
C ASP A 36 -42.95 -1.31 -32.56
N LYS A 37 -42.56 -2.00 -31.47
CA LYS A 37 -43.19 -1.83 -30.15
C LYS A 37 -43.16 -0.38 -29.67
N MET A 38 -42.00 0.27 -29.72
CA MET A 38 -41.87 1.64 -29.26
C MET A 38 -42.66 2.62 -30.14
N SER A 39 -42.74 2.39 -31.46
CA SER A 39 -43.54 3.21 -32.38
C SER A 39 -45.04 3.16 -32.09
N GLN A 40 -45.51 2.06 -31.50
CA GLN A 40 -46.89 1.86 -31.06
C GLN A 40 -47.14 2.39 -29.63
N GLY A 41 -46.13 3.00 -29.00
CA GLY A 41 -46.21 3.48 -27.61
C GLY A 41 -46.06 2.37 -26.55
N ILE A 42 -45.71 1.15 -26.95
CA ILE A 42 -45.57 0.01 -26.04
C ILE A 42 -44.15 0.04 -25.43
N ALA A 43 -44.07 0.05 -24.09
CA ALA A 43 -42.80 0.05 -23.37
C ALA A 43 -42.07 -1.30 -23.50
N LEU A 44 -40.76 -1.25 -23.77
CA LEU A 44 -39.89 -2.44 -23.82
C LEU A 44 -39.67 -3.04 -22.43
N GLN A 45 -39.86 -4.35 -22.33
CA GLN A 45 -39.56 -5.16 -21.14
C GLN A 45 -38.10 -5.63 -21.15
N ASP A 46 -37.67 -6.32 -20.10
CA ASP A 46 -36.29 -6.77 -19.94
C ASP A 46 -35.90 -7.77 -21.04
N GLU A 47 -36.82 -8.67 -21.40
CA GLU A 47 -36.65 -9.67 -22.47
C GLU A 47 -36.40 -9.03 -23.83
N ASP A 48 -36.99 -7.86 -24.08
CA ASP A 48 -36.78 -7.08 -25.30
C ASP A 48 -35.40 -6.39 -25.30
N ARG A 49 -34.86 -6.07 -24.12
CA ARG A 49 -33.63 -5.28 -23.98
C ARG A 49 -32.38 -6.14 -23.95
N TRP A 50 -32.43 -7.38 -23.45
CA TRP A 50 -31.23 -8.23 -23.34
C TRP A 50 -30.48 -8.42 -24.66
N PRO A 51 -31.13 -8.75 -25.79
CA PRO A 51 -30.41 -8.94 -27.06
C PRO A 51 -29.76 -7.64 -27.56
N TRP A 52 -30.42 -6.51 -27.33
CA TRP A 52 -29.93 -5.19 -27.71
C TRP A 52 -28.71 -4.76 -26.88
N LEU A 53 -28.76 -4.92 -25.56
CA LEU A 53 -27.65 -4.61 -24.66
C LEU A 53 -26.42 -5.47 -24.95
N LYS A 54 -26.62 -6.77 -25.20
CA LYS A 54 -25.53 -7.67 -25.57
C LYS A 54 -24.86 -7.25 -26.87
N ARG A 55 -25.65 -6.88 -27.89
CA ARG A 55 -25.12 -6.35 -29.17
C ARG A 55 -24.29 -5.08 -28.95
N LEU A 56 -24.73 -4.17 -28.08
CA LEU A 56 -23.97 -2.97 -27.74
C LEU A 56 -22.66 -3.33 -27.03
N ALA A 57 -22.68 -4.25 -26.06
CA ALA A 57 -21.48 -4.72 -25.36
C ALA A 57 -20.44 -5.31 -26.34
N ASP A 58 -20.87 -6.14 -27.30
CA ASP A 58 -19.99 -6.71 -28.33
C ASP A 58 -19.38 -5.61 -29.22
N LYS A 59 -20.17 -4.59 -29.59
CA LYS A 59 -19.69 -3.45 -30.37
C LYS A 59 -18.71 -2.58 -29.59
N MET A 60 -18.95 -2.36 -28.31
CA MET A 60 -18.06 -1.59 -27.43
C MET A 60 -16.65 -2.18 -27.40
N VAL A 61 -16.49 -3.51 -27.43
CA VAL A 61 -15.18 -4.17 -27.51
C VAL A 61 -14.44 -3.75 -28.79
N LEU A 62 -15.13 -3.75 -29.94
CA LEU A 62 -14.54 -3.33 -31.21
C LEU A 62 -14.19 -1.85 -31.24
N TRP A 63 -15.06 -0.99 -30.72
CA TRP A 63 -14.82 0.45 -30.65
C TRP A 63 -13.65 0.79 -29.72
N ASN A 64 -13.54 0.08 -28.59
CA ASN A 64 -12.43 0.25 -27.66
C ASN A 64 -11.08 -0.06 -28.33
N ALA A 65 -11.01 -1.16 -29.10
CA ALA A 65 -9.82 -1.50 -29.88
C ALA A 65 -9.46 -0.47 -30.98
N GLN A 66 -10.38 0.42 -31.34
CA GLN A 66 -10.21 1.48 -32.35
C GLN A 66 -9.93 2.87 -31.74
N GLY A 67 -9.64 2.95 -30.44
CA GLY A 67 -9.35 4.20 -29.75
C GLY A 67 -10.51 4.74 -28.90
N GLY A 68 -11.60 3.97 -28.73
CA GLY A 68 -12.72 4.30 -27.85
C GLY A 68 -13.91 4.95 -28.55
N ALA A 69 -15.01 5.12 -27.81
CA ALA A 69 -16.22 5.76 -28.30
C ALA A 69 -17.11 6.30 -27.15
N VAL A 70 -17.98 7.24 -27.47
CA VAL A 70 -19.07 7.68 -26.60
C VAL A 70 -20.38 7.05 -27.05
N LEU A 71 -21.04 6.32 -26.16
CA LEU A 71 -22.33 5.67 -26.40
C LEU A 71 -23.46 6.35 -25.64
N ALA A 72 -24.44 6.91 -26.36
CA ALA A 72 -25.72 7.28 -25.77
C ALA A 72 -26.58 6.03 -25.56
N CYS A 73 -26.94 5.70 -24.32
CA CYS A 73 -27.73 4.49 -24.04
C CYS A 73 -28.71 4.69 -22.88
N SER A 74 -29.91 4.11 -23.00
CA SER A 74 -30.95 4.05 -21.97
C SER A 74 -30.73 2.88 -20.99
N ALA A 75 -29.51 2.78 -20.43
CA ALA A 75 -29.10 1.77 -19.44
C ALA A 75 -29.63 2.09 -18.02
N LEU A 76 -30.96 2.06 -17.86
CA LEU A 76 -31.66 2.57 -16.68
C LEU A 76 -31.53 1.70 -15.42
N LYS A 77 -31.31 0.38 -15.55
CA LYS A 77 -31.13 -0.55 -14.43
C LYS A 77 -29.66 -0.92 -14.21
N GLN A 78 -29.30 -1.30 -12.98
CA GLN A 78 -27.95 -1.78 -12.66
C GLN A 78 -27.56 -2.99 -13.51
N SER A 79 -28.45 -3.98 -13.62
CA SER A 79 -28.24 -5.17 -14.46
C SER A 79 -27.94 -4.84 -15.92
N TYR A 80 -28.44 -3.73 -16.47
CA TYR A 80 -28.14 -3.32 -17.84
C TYR A 80 -26.71 -2.78 -17.97
N ARG A 81 -26.28 -2.02 -16.96
CA ARG A 81 -24.92 -1.48 -16.88
C ARG A 81 -23.90 -2.59 -16.71
N ASP A 82 -24.24 -3.61 -15.91
CA ASP A 82 -23.41 -4.79 -15.71
C ASP A 82 -23.19 -5.55 -17.04
N VAL A 83 -24.24 -5.73 -17.85
CA VAL A 83 -24.12 -6.33 -19.20
C VAL A 83 -23.19 -5.51 -20.10
N LEU A 84 -23.36 -4.18 -20.15
CA LEU A 84 -22.52 -3.30 -20.98
C LEU A 84 -21.04 -3.29 -20.53
N ALA A 85 -20.78 -3.45 -19.22
CA ALA A 85 -19.44 -3.46 -18.65
C ALA A 85 -18.81 -4.87 -18.57
N SER A 86 -19.56 -5.92 -18.89
CA SER A 86 -19.16 -7.33 -18.68
C SER A 86 -17.88 -7.74 -19.40
N THR A 87 -17.61 -7.17 -20.57
CA THR A 87 -16.43 -7.50 -21.41
C THR A 87 -15.29 -6.49 -21.32
N LEU A 88 -15.53 -5.31 -20.75
CA LEU A 88 -14.60 -4.19 -20.68
C LEU A 88 -14.51 -3.63 -19.25
N THR A 89 -14.44 -4.52 -18.26
CA THR A 89 -14.36 -4.13 -16.85
C THR A 89 -13.17 -3.18 -16.63
N LYS A 90 -13.37 -2.08 -15.90
CA LYS A 90 -12.44 -0.96 -15.68
C LYS A 90 -12.18 -0.03 -16.88
N GLN A 91 -12.77 -0.28 -18.07
CA GLN A 91 -12.61 0.56 -19.27
C GLN A 91 -13.90 1.28 -19.68
N VAL A 92 -14.99 1.13 -18.91
CA VAL A 92 -16.29 1.78 -19.16
C VAL A 92 -16.58 2.81 -18.07
N THR A 93 -16.71 4.08 -18.48
CA THR A 93 -17.13 5.18 -17.60
C THR A 93 -18.60 5.51 -17.86
N PHE A 94 -19.46 5.32 -16.86
CA PHE A 94 -20.86 5.73 -16.96
C PHE A 94 -21.01 7.23 -16.64
N VAL A 95 -21.72 7.95 -17.49
CA VAL A 95 -22.16 9.33 -17.24
C VAL A 95 -23.69 9.33 -17.09
N TYR A 96 -24.21 9.77 -15.96
CA TYR A 96 -25.64 9.92 -15.70
C TYR A 96 -26.07 11.38 -15.87
N LEU A 97 -26.85 11.63 -16.91
CA LEU A 97 -27.52 12.91 -17.12
C LEU A 97 -28.76 13.00 -16.22
N LYS A 98 -28.60 13.60 -15.04
CA LYS A 98 -29.62 13.69 -13.99
C LYS A 98 -30.49 14.93 -14.17
N GLY A 99 -31.80 14.76 -14.11
CA GLY A 99 -32.76 15.86 -14.15
C GLY A 99 -34.13 15.45 -13.67
N SER A 100 -34.91 16.43 -13.18
CA SER A 100 -36.26 16.18 -12.70
C SER A 100 -37.20 15.79 -13.84
N GLN A 101 -38.20 14.96 -13.54
CA GLN A 101 -39.24 14.57 -14.48
C GLN A 101 -39.96 15.78 -15.08
N ALA A 102 -40.24 16.80 -14.26
CA ALA A 102 -40.85 18.06 -14.71
C ALA A 102 -39.97 18.81 -15.73
N LEU A 103 -38.66 18.91 -15.48
CA LEU A 103 -37.73 19.58 -16.41
C LEU A 103 -37.69 18.83 -17.75
N ILE A 104 -37.59 17.51 -17.73
CA ILE A 104 -37.51 16.70 -18.94
C ILE A 104 -38.82 16.74 -19.73
N ALA A 105 -39.98 16.63 -19.05
CA ALA A 105 -41.29 16.80 -19.69
C ALA A 105 -41.42 18.16 -20.38
N SER A 106 -40.97 19.24 -19.71
CA SER A 106 -41.00 20.59 -20.28
C SER A 106 -40.11 20.73 -21.53
N ARG A 107 -38.95 20.05 -21.56
CA ARG A 107 -38.04 20.02 -22.72
C ARG A 107 -38.63 19.23 -23.88
N MET A 108 -39.27 18.09 -23.59
CA MET A 108 -39.92 17.26 -24.59
C MET A 108 -41.10 18.00 -25.25
N ALA A 109 -41.93 18.68 -24.46
CA ALA A 109 -43.08 19.46 -24.97
C ALA A 109 -42.68 20.60 -25.92
N LYS A 110 -41.46 21.15 -25.78
CA LYS A 110 -40.95 22.24 -26.63
C LYS A 110 -40.34 21.75 -27.96
N ARG A 111 -40.13 20.45 -28.16
CA ARG A 111 -39.58 19.91 -29.41
C ARG A 111 -40.67 19.81 -30.47
N LYS A 112 -40.51 20.54 -31.58
CA LYS A 112 -41.30 20.34 -32.80
C LYS A 112 -40.79 19.06 -33.48
N ASN A 113 -41.69 18.13 -33.82
CA ASN A 113 -41.47 16.88 -34.60
C ASN A 113 -41.00 15.60 -33.86
N HIS A 114 -41.18 15.43 -32.55
CA HIS A 114 -41.10 14.10 -31.94
C HIS A 114 -42.23 13.88 -30.94
N PHE A 115 -43.25 13.11 -31.35
CA PHE A 115 -44.37 12.72 -30.49
C PHE A 115 -43.97 11.47 -29.70
N MET A 116 -43.27 11.65 -28.57
CA MET A 116 -43.04 10.58 -27.61
C MET A 116 -44.08 10.73 -26.49
N PRO A 117 -45.02 9.78 -26.31
CA PRO A 117 -46.06 9.86 -25.28
C PRO A 117 -45.50 10.10 -23.87
N THR A 118 -46.16 10.94 -23.08
CA THR A 118 -45.87 11.19 -21.65
C THR A 118 -45.84 9.90 -20.82
N GLU A 119 -46.60 8.88 -21.23
CA GLU A 119 -46.66 7.55 -20.59
C GLU A 119 -45.32 6.81 -20.64
N LEU A 120 -44.56 6.96 -21.74
CA LEU A 120 -43.22 6.35 -21.87
C LEU A 120 -42.21 7.02 -20.94
N LEU A 121 -42.32 8.34 -20.71
CA LEU A 121 -41.45 9.04 -19.75
C LEU A 121 -41.66 8.52 -18.32
N ASN A 122 -42.91 8.33 -17.92
CA ASN A 122 -43.25 7.78 -16.60
C ASN A 122 -42.66 6.37 -16.41
N SER A 123 -42.79 5.51 -17.42
CA SER A 123 -42.23 4.15 -17.38
C SER A 123 -40.70 4.13 -17.22
N GLN A 124 -40.00 5.10 -17.81
CA GLN A 124 -38.54 5.17 -17.72
C GLN A 124 -38.06 5.69 -16.36
N PHE A 125 -38.76 6.65 -15.76
CA PHE A 125 -38.48 7.05 -14.38
C PHE A 125 -38.77 5.93 -13.38
N ALA A 126 -39.84 5.15 -13.59
CA ALA A 126 -40.13 3.98 -12.76
C ALA A 126 -39.05 2.89 -12.89
N ALA A 127 -38.44 2.73 -14.06
CA ALA A 127 -37.37 1.77 -14.30
C ALA A 127 -35.96 2.26 -13.91
N LEU A 128 -35.79 3.56 -13.65
CA LEU A 128 -34.50 4.17 -13.37
C LEU A 128 -34.01 3.78 -11.98
N GLN A 129 -32.88 3.07 -11.95
CA GLN A 129 -32.07 2.85 -10.76
C GLN A 129 -30.86 3.75 -10.86
N GLU A 130 -30.83 4.83 -10.07
CA GLU A 130 -29.72 5.79 -10.07
C GLU A 130 -28.39 5.06 -9.82
N PRO A 131 -27.35 5.31 -10.64
CA PRO A 131 -26.06 4.65 -10.47
C PRO A 131 -25.26 5.26 -9.33
N ASN A 132 -24.62 4.39 -8.52
CA ASN A 132 -23.68 4.83 -7.48
C ASN A 132 -22.25 5.04 -8.02
N ASN A 133 -21.93 4.43 -9.17
CA ASN A 133 -20.61 4.45 -9.81
C ASN A 133 -20.69 5.12 -11.20
N ALA A 134 -21.05 6.41 -11.25
CA ALA A 134 -21.13 7.17 -12.49
C ALA A 134 -20.80 8.66 -12.25
N ILE A 135 -20.30 9.33 -13.29
CA ILE A 135 -20.21 10.80 -13.32
C ILE A 135 -21.64 11.33 -13.43
N VAL A 136 -22.13 12.02 -12.40
CA VAL A 136 -23.47 12.63 -12.41
C VAL A 136 -23.36 14.05 -12.97
N ALA A 137 -24.05 14.32 -14.07
CA ALA A 137 -24.10 15.64 -14.68
C ALA A 137 -25.53 16.20 -14.60
N ASP A 138 -25.68 17.37 -13.98
CA ASP A 138 -26.96 18.05 -13.85
C ASP A 138 -27.40 18.63 -15.19
N ILE A 139 -28.49 18.11 -15.74
CA ILE A 139 -29.00 18.57 -17.03
C ILE A 139 -29.61 19.97 -16.98
N SER A 140 -29.80 20.58 -15.80
CA SER A 140 -30.34 21.95 -15.67
C SER A 140 -29.41 23.00 -16.28
N GLN A 141 -28.12 22.69 -16.38
CA GLN A 141 -27.07 23.55 -16.92
C GLN A 141 -27.06 23.59 -18.46
N SER A 142 -26.23 24.47 -19.04
CA SER A 142 -26.04 24.51 -20.49
C SER A 142 -25.22 23.31 -20.98
N PRO A 143 -25.40 22.86 -22.24
CA PRO A 143 -24.64 21.74 -22.80
C PRO A 143 -23.13 21.89 -22.67
N GLU A 144 -22.61 23.11 -22.81
CA GLU A 144 -21.18 23.42 -22.70
C GLU A 144 -20.66 23.17 -21.28
N VAL A 145 -21.39 23.63 -20.26
CA VAL A 145 -21.02 23.42 -18.84
C VAL A 145 -21.15 21.94 -18.46
N ILE A 146 -22.17 21.25 -18.99
CA ILE A 146 -22.34 19.81 -18.78
C ILE A 146 -21.14 19.05 -19.36
N VAL A 147 -20.73 19.33 -20.60
CA VAL A 147 -19.58 18.64 -21.22
C VAL A 147 -18.30 18.97 -20.46
N GLN A 148 -18.09 20.23 -20.09
CA GLN A 148 -16.90 20.63 -19.34
C GLN A 148 -16.81 19.92 -17.98
N SER A 149 -17.91 19.87 -17.22
CA SER A 149 -17.95 19.17 -15.93
C SER A 149 -17.73 17.66 -16.07
N ILE A 150 -18.23 17.05 -17.16
CA ILE A 150 -17.94 15.64 -17.47
C ILE A 150 -16.44 15.47 -17.77
N LEU A 151 -15.85 16.31 -18.62
CA LEU A 151 -14.42 16.23 -18.96
C LEU A 151 -13.51 16.44 -17.76
N GLU A 152 -13.86 17.38 -16.88
CA GLU A 152 -13.16 17.60 -15.61
C GLU A 152 -13.27 16.36 -14.72
N SER A 153 -14.48 15.82 -14.55
CA SER A 153 -14.69 14.59 -13.78
C SER A 153 -13.95 13.38 -14.37
N MET A 154 -13.80 13.32 -15.70
CA MET A 154 -13.02 12.28 -16.39
C MET A 154 -11.51 12.45 -16.21
N LYS A 155 -11.01 13.67 -16.02
CA LYS A 155 -9.60 13.92 -15.66
C LYS A 155 -9.31 13.57 -14.19
N MET A 156 -10.33 13.72 -13.36
CA MET A 156 -10.34 13.37 -11.94
C MET A 156 -10.55 11.86 -11.76
N THR A 157 -9.66 11.05 -12.36
CA THR A 157 -9.66 9.60 -12.16
C THR A 157 -9.23 9.27 -10.73
N TYR A 158 -9.83 8.21 -10.19
CA TYR A 158 -9.41 7.55 -8.96
C TYR A 158 -9.21 6.07 -9.27
N PRO A 159 -8.12 5.42 -8.84
CA PRO A 159 -7.07 5.93 -7.94
C PRO A 159 -6.17 7.02 -8.55
N ILE A 160 -5.48 7.79 -7.72
CA ILE A 160 -4.55 8.85 -8.14
C ILE A 160 -3.13 8.30 -8.06
N HIS A 161 -2.49 8.03 -9.20
CA HIS A 161 -1.10 7.54 -9.24
C HIS A 161 -0.24 8.57 -9.98
N VAL A 162 0.66 9.24 -9.25
CA VAL A 162 1.59 10.22 -9.83
C VAL A 162 3.01 9.76 -9.57
N VAL A 163 3.81 9.66 -10.63
CA VAL A 163 5.21 9.25 -10.60
C VAL A 163 6.05 10.26 -11.37
N ASP A 164 7.10 10.77 -10.74
CA ASP A 164 8.12 11.60 -11.39
C ASP A 164 9.50 11.31 -10.78
N THR A 165 10.27 10.45 -11.44
CA THR A 165 11.64 10.10 -11.03
C THR A 165 12.70 11.08 -11.57
N GLN A 166 12.33 11.90 -12.56
CA GLN A 166 13.26 12.83 -13.21
C GLN A 166 13.33 14.16 -12.48
N GLN A 167 12.19 14.82 -12.27
CA GLN A 167 12.10 16.13 -11.61
C GLN A 167 11.71 16.03 -10.14
N THR A 168 11.20 14.87 -9.69
CA THR A 168 10.64 14.65 -8.34
C THR A 168 9.35 15.42 -8.09
N ILE A 169 8.56 14.98 -7.13
CA ILE A 169 7.30 15.62 -6.73
C ILE A 169 7.63 16.62 -5.61
N ASN A 170 7.66 17.91 -5.96
CA ASN A 170 7.84 18.97 -4.99
C ASN A 170 6.55 19.23 -4.17
N ASP A 171 6.64 20.07 -3.13
CA ASP A 171 5.52 20.30 -2.22
C ASP A 171 4.30 20.94 -2.92
N GLN A 172 4.49 21.79 -3.94
CA GLN A 172 3.39 22.36 -4.71
C GLN A 172 2.64 21.30 -5.53
N ALA A 173 3.37 20.40 -6.17
CA ALA A 173 2.78 19.28 -6.90
C ALA A 173 2.08 18.30 -5.95
N LEU A 174 2.68 18.03 -4.78
CA LEU A 174 2.05 17.21 -3.73
C LEU A 174 0.74 17.84 -3.25
N VAL A 175 0.71 19.15 -3.00
CA VAL A 175 -0.52 19.86 -2.63
C VAL A 175 -1.61 19.67 -3.68
N ALA A 176 -1.31 19.81 -4.98
CA ALA A 176 -2.30 19.60 -6.03
C ALA A 176 -2.86 18.16 -6.05
N ILE A 177 -2.02 17.16 -5.76
CA ILE A 177 -2.46 15.76 -5.62
C ILE A 177 -3.38 15.58 -4.41
N LEU A 178 -3.07 16.24 -3.28
CA LEU A 178 -3.87 16.19 -2.06
C LEU A 178 -5.21 16.93 -2.24
N ASP A 179 -5.24 18.06 -2.95
CA ASP A 179 -6.47 18.76 -3.30
C ASP A 179 -7.39 17.86 -4.15
N GLN A 180 -6.83 17.14 -5.13
CA GLN A 180 -7.57 16.15 -5.91
C GLN A 180 -8.12 15.01 -5.03
N PHE A 181 -7.31 14.48 -4.10
CA PHE A 181 -7.76 13.47 -3.14
C PHE A 181 -8.90 14.00 -2.26
N ILE A 182 -8.76 15.20 -1.72
CA ILE A 182 -9.78 15.84 -0.86
C ILE A 182 -11.10 15.96 -1.63
N GLN A 183 -11.07 16.49 -2.86
CA GLN A 183 -12.26 16.68 -3.67
C GLN A 183 -12.99 15.36 -3.96
N GLN A 184 -12.25 14.27 -4.15
CA GLN A 184 -12.82 12.97 -4.52
C GLN A 184 -13.26 12.13 -3.32
N LYS A 185 -12.56 12.23 -2.18
CA LYS A 185 -12.73 11.30 -1.03
C LYS A 185 -13.11 11.96 0.28
N ALA A 186 -12.74 13.22 0.50
CA ALA A 186 -12.94 13.88 1.79
C ALA A 186 -13.93 15.06 1.76
N ALA A 187 -14.37 15.52 0.59
CA ALA A 187 -15.17 16.73 0.42
C ALA A 187 -16.42 16.79 1.31
N ASN A 188 -17.09 15.65 1.52
CA ASN A 188 -18.31 15.56 2.33
C ASN A 188 -18.10 14.90 3.70
N ALA A 189 -16.88 14.46 4.03
CA ALA A 189 -16.61 13.80 5.30
C ALA A 189 -16.71 14.81 6.46
N LYS A 190 -17.36 14.41 7.55
CA LYS A 190 -17.59 15.18 8.77
C LYS A 190 -16.81 14.64 9.96
N ARG A 191 -16.41 13.37 9.93
CA ARG A 191 -15.56 12.75 10.95
C ARG A 191 -14.45 11.93 10.29
N ILE A 192 -13.21 12.33 10.51
CA ILE A 192 -12.04 11.77 9.81
C ILE A 192 -11.02 11.26 10.81
N LEU A 193 -10.51 10.05 10.58
CA LEU A 193 -9.36 9.49 11.28
C LEU A 193 -8.17 9.41 10.33
N ILE A 194 -7.04 10.02 10.68
CA ILE A 194 -5.80 9.90 9.92
C ILE A 194 -4.88 8.92 10.66
N LEU A 195 -4.34 7.94 9.94
CA LEU A 195 -3.40 6.93 10.44
C LEU A 195 -1.99 7.21 9.86
N PRO A 196 -1.24 8.19 10.38
CA PRO A 196 0.13 8.43 9.97
C PRO A 196 1.08 7.38 10.60
N PRO A 197 2.33 7.23 10.11
CA PRO A 197 3.35 6.54 10.88
C PRO A 197 3.84 7.43 12.04
N ASP A 198 4.76 6.91 12.84
CA ASP A 198 5.42 7.67 13.90
C ASP A 198 6.69 8.41 13.40
N ILE A 199 7.41 9.03 14.34
CA ILE A 199 8.63 9.81 14.07
C ILE A 199 9.74 9.00 13.38
N THR A 200 9.74 7.67 13.53
CA THR A 200 10.73 6.79 12.86
C THR A 200 10.58 6.78 11.33
N ARG A 201 9.52 7.42 10.82
CA ARG A 201 9.26 7.66 9.40
C ARG A 201 9.18 9.16 9.07
N PHE A 202 9.90 10.01 9.79
CA PHE A 202 9.91 11.47 9.60
C PHE A 202 10.03 11.90 8.12
N TYR A 203 10.96 11.30 7.38
CA TYR A 203 11.22 11.67 5.98
C TYR A 203 10.19 11.13 4.97
N SER A 204 9.15 10.40 5.40
CA SER A 204 8.14 9.78 4.53
C SER A 204 7.20 10.75 3.82
N LYS A 205 7.26 12.05 4.13
CA LYS A 205 6.24 13.07 3.81
C LYS A 205 4.87 12.84 4.47
N ALA A 206 4.71 11.80 5.29
CA ALA A 206 3.44 11.52 5.95
C ALA A 206 3.04 12.62 6.95
N GLY A 207 4.02 13.22 7.64
CA GLY A 207 3.79 14.36 8.53
C GLY A 207 3.20 15.58 7.80
N PHE A 208 3.84 15.97 6.69
CA PHE A 208 3.36 17.04 5.80
C PHE A 208 1.94 16.76 5.27
N ILE A 209 1.71 15.55 4.72
CA ILE A 209 0.39 15.17 4.19
C ILE A 209 -0.68 15.25 5.27
N SER A 210 -0.39 14.71 6.46
CA SER A 210 -1.32 14.67 7.58
C SER A 210 -1.66 16.08 8.09
N ALA A 211 -0.66 16.96 8.19
CA ALA A 211 -0.85 18.35 8.57
C ALA A 211 -1.66 19.14 7.52
N TYR A 212 -1.39 18.91 6.24
CA TYR A 212 -2.11 19.55 5.13
C TYR A 212 -3.59 19.14 5.12
N LEU A 213 -3.88 17.84 5.26
CA LEU A 213 -5.26 17.35 5.35
C LEU A 213 -6.02 18.01 6.52
N TYR A 214 -5.38 18.16 7.68
CA TYR A 214 -5.98 18.86 8.80
C TYR A 214 -6.22 20.34 8.51
N GLU A 215 -5.23 21.05 7.97
CA GLU A 215 -5.37 22.48 7.63
C GLU A 215 -6.56 22.74 6.70
N LYS A 216 -6.76 21.89 5.69
CA LYS A 216 -7.87 22.04 4.73
C LYS A 216 -9.23 21.60 5.24
N LEU A 217 -9.28 20.64 6.16
CA LEU A 217 -10.53 19.98 6.52
C LEU A 217 -11.03 20.34 7.94
N LYS A 218 -10.20 20.96 8.79
CA LYS A 218 -10.54 21.25 10.20
C LYS A 218 -11.80 22.09 10.41
N ASP A 219 -12.14 22.96 9.45
CA ASP A 219 -13.34 23.80 9.53
C ASP A 219 -14.62 23.07 9.10
N GLN A 220 -14.49 21.92 8.40
CA GLN A 220 -15.63 21.15 7.90
C GLN A 220 -15.83 19.79 8.60
N ALA A 221 -14.80 19.27 9.26
CA ALA A 221 -14.76 17.93 9.83
C ALA A 221 -14.08 17.87 11.20
N ASP A 222 -14.53 16.94 12.03
CA ASP A 222 -13.87 16.56 13.28
C ASP A 222 -12.76 15.55 12.98
N ILE A 223 -11.50 15.96 13.14
CA ILE A 223 -10.31 15.20 12.69
C ILE A 223 -9.50 14.70 13.87
N TYR A 224 -9.15 13.42 13.86
CA TYR A 224 -8.27 12.78 14.83
C TYR A 224 -7.12 12.06 14.14
N PHE A 225 -6.04 11.87 14.88
CA PHE A 225 -4.87 11.13 14.45
C PHE A 225 -4.68 9.92 15.34
N LEU A 226 -4.41 8.76 14.75
CA LEU A 226 -3.98 7.56 15.47
C LEU A 226 -2.68 7.08 14.81
N PRO A 227 -1.52 7.56 15.27
CA PRO A 227 -0.24 7.09 14.76
C PRO A 227 -0.14 5.56 14.81
N ALA A 228 0.30 4.97 13.71
CA ALA A 228 0.42 3.52 13.52
C ALA A 228 1.73 2.99 14.12
N LEU A 229 1.79 2.94 15.45
CA LEU A 229 2.99 2.68 16.24
C LEU A 229 3.51 1.23 16.17
N GLY A 230 2.63 0.26 15.91
CA GLY A 230 2.95 -1.15 16.17
C GLY A 230 3.32 -1.35 17.63
N THR A 231 4.56 -1.78 17.90
CA THR A 231 5.05 -2.01 19.27
C THR A 231 5.70 -0.79 19.92
N HIS A 232 5.82 0.33 19.21
CA HIS A 232 6.51 1.52 19.72
C HIS A 232 5.70 2.25 20.79
N GLU A 233 6.40 3.05 21.59
CA GLU A 233 5.77 3.94 22.57
C GLU A 233 5.03 5.10 21.88
N PRO A 234 3.97 5.65 22.49
CA PRO A 234 3.33 6.86 22.01
C PRO A 234 4.32 8.01 21.85
N MET A 235 4.18 8.77 20.76
CA MET A 235 5.04 9.92 20.47
C MET A 235 4.92 10.99 21.55
N ALA A 236 6.05 11.54 21.97
CA ALA A 236 6.09 12.71 22.83
C ALA A 236 5.60 13.96 22.10
N GLU A 237 5.13 14.98 22.82
CA GLU A 237 4.62 16.23 22.21
C GLU A 237 5.63 16.90 21.28
N GLN A 238 6.92 16.89 21.63
CA GLN A 238 8.00 17.43 20.81
C GLN A 238 8.19 16.66 19.50
N GLU A 239 8.01 15.33 19.52
CA GLU A 239 8.07 14.50 18.31
C GLU A 239 6.85 14.75 17.41
N ILE A 240 5.68 14.95 18.02
CA ILE A 240 4.46 15.35 17.30
C ILE A 240 4.66 16.72 16.63
N ASP A 241 5.18 17.72 17.36
CA ASP A 241 5.49 19.04 16.81
C ASP A 241 6.49 18.94 15.65
N ALA A 242 7.56 18.17 15.81
CA ALA A 242 8.55 17.97 14.77
C ALA A 242 7.92 17.36 13.52
N MET A 243 7.11 16.30 13.67
CA MET A 243 6.55 15.55 12.55
C MET A 243 5.39 16.25 11.84
N PHE A 244 4.47 16.86 12.59
CA PHE A 244 3.19 17.35 12.08
C PHE A 244 3.03 18.87 12.18
N GLY A 245 3.96 19.57 12.84
CA GLY A 245 3.87 20.99 13.14
C GLY A 245 3.08 21.29 14.43
N THR A 246 3.10 22.57 14.80
CA THR A 246 2.56 23.06 16.08
C THR A 246 1.07 23.41 16.03
N ASP A 247 0.48 23.49 14.84
CA ASP A 247 -0.88 24.01 14.65
C ASP A 247 -1.99 22.99 14.99
N ILE A 248 -1.62 21.72 15.16
CA ILE A 248 -2.56 20.65 15.51
C ILE A 248 -2.59 20.48 17.04
N PRO A 249 -3.77 20.65 17.67
CA PRO A 249 -3.91 20.44 19.11
C PRO A 249 -3.55 18.99 19.50
N LYS A 250 -2.78 18.83 20.58
CA LYS A 250 -2.22 17.53 20.98
C LYS A 250 -3.27 16.52 21.38
N GLU A 251 -4.40 16.98 21.91
CA GLU A 251 -5.58 16.17 22.21
C GLU A 251 -6.23 15.51 20.99
N ARG A 252 -5.86 15.93 19.76
CA ARG A 252 -6.28 15.26 18.52
C ARG A 252 -5.50 13.97 18.24
N PHE A 253 -4.36 13.77 18.88
CA PHE A 253 -3.54 12.57 18.74
C PHE A 253 -3.96 11.53 19.78
N LEU A 254 -4.57 10.45 19.30
CA LEU A 254 -5.02 9.33 20.10
C LEU A 254 -3.89 8.29 20.19
N PRO A 255 -3.59 7.76 21.39
CA PRO A 255 -2.55 6.76 21.54
C PRO A 255 -3.01 5.39 21.00
N HIS A 256 -2.09 4.65 20.40
CA HIS A 256 -2.29 3.25 20.08
C HIS A 256 -1.63 2.36 21.16
N LEU A 257 -2.44 1.74 22.03
CA LEU A 257 -1.94 0.81 23.04
C LEU A 257 -2.16 -0.64 22.58
N TRP A 258 -1.20 -1.20 21.86
CA TRP A 258 -1.28 -2.52 21.19
C TRP A 258 -1.58 -3.73 22.10
N ARG A 259 -1.49 -3.56 23.43
CA ARG A 259 -1.85 -4.58 24.43
C ARG A 259 -3.26 -4.41 25.02
N GLN A 260 -3.88 -3.24 24.89
CA GLN A 260 -5.10 -2.88 25.63
C GLN A 260 -6.25 -2.43 24.74
N ASP A 261 -5.96 -1.76 23.62
CA ASP A 261 -6.97 -1.07 22.80
C ASP A 261 -7.30 -1.79 21.50
N VAL A 262 -7.04 -3.10 21.43
CA VAL A 262 -7.20 -3.89 20.22
C VAL A 262 -8.41 -4.82 20.34
N GLN A 263 -9.21 -4.88 19.30
CA GLN A 263 -10.33 -5.80 19.16
C GLN A 263 -10.02 -6.87 18.11
N LYS A 264 -10.16 -8.14 18.49
CA LYS A 264 -10.14 -9.26 17.54
C LYS A 264 -11.42 -9.24 16.71
N VAL A 265 -11.28 -9.22 15.40
CA VAL A 265 -12.40 -9.23 14.43
C VAL A 265 -12.49 -10.54 13.64
N GLY A 266 -11.41 -11.32 13.62
CA GLY A 266 -11.33 -12.59 12.93
C GLY A 266 -10.01 -13.30 13.22
N GLU A 267 -9.71 -14.34 12.43
CA GLU A 267 -8.43 -15.05 12.49
C GLU A 267 -8.06 -15.65 11.15
N ILE A 268 -6.76 -15.76 10.90
CA ILE A 268 -6.19 -16.64 9.89
C ILE A 268 -6.08 -18.03 10.53
N SER A 269 -6.76 -19.01 9.95
CA SER A 269 -6.84 -20.35 10.52
C SER A 269 -5.48 -21.04 10.60
N SER A 270 -5.34 -22.01 11.51
CA SER A 270 -4.13 -22.85 11.60
C SER A 270 -3.84 -23.58 10.28
N GLU A 271 -4.87 -24.07 9.58
CA GLU A 271 -4.71 -24.68 8.25
C GLU A 271 -4.13 -23.69 7.24
N ARG A 272 -4.63 -22.44 7.23
CA ARG A 272 -4.13 -21.41 6.33
C ARG A 272 -2.69 -20.99 6.68
N MET A 273 -2.38 -20.86 7.97
CA MET A 273 -1.02 -20.61 8.45
C MET A 273 -0.05 -21.75 8.07
N LEU A 274 -0.49 -23.00 8.12
CA LEU A 274 0.28 -24.16 7.70
C LEU A 274 0.58 -24.11 6.20
N GLN A 275 -0.39 -23.73 5.37
CA GLN A 275 -0.18 -23.54 3.93
C GLN A 275 0.80 -22.39 3.66
N LEU A 276 0.58 -21.23 4.28
CA LEU A 276 1.39 -20.02 4.09
C LEU A 276 2.85 -20.21 4.54
N SER A 277 3.07 -21.04 5.56
CA SER A 277 4.39 -21.36 6.10
C SER A 277 5.03 -22.61 5.48
N GLU A 278 4.42 -23.20 4.45
CA GLU A 278 4.91 -24.42 3.78
C GLU A 278 5.08 -25.60 4.74
N GLY A 279 4.14 -25.75 5.68
CA GLY A 279 4.10 -26.86 6.63
C GLY A 279 4.84 -26.61 7.94
N LYS A 280 5.36 -25.39 8.18
CA LYS A 280 6.22 -25.10 9.34
C LYS A 280 5.50 -24.56 10.57
N LEU A 281 4.33 -23.92 10.40
CA LEU A 281 3.57 -23.26 11.47
C LEU A 281 2.13 -23.76 11.50
N ASP A 282 1.68 -24.29 12.63
CA ASP A 282 0.41 -25.01 12.79
C ASP A 282 -0.55 -24.36 13.82
N TYR A 283 -0.42 -23.05 14.05
CA TYR A 283 -1.31 -22.27 14.92
C TYR A 283 -2.05 -21.19 14.14
N SER A 284 -3.19 -20.70 14.65
CA SER A 284 -3.92 -19.56 14.05
C SER A 284 -3.25 -18.22 14.36
N MET A 285 -3.53 -17.20 13.56
CA MET A 285 -3.12 -15.80 13.82
C MET A 285 -4.34 -14.92 13.90
N ASP A 286 -4.48 -14.11 14.95
CA ASP A 286 -5.58 -13.19 15.08
C ASP A 286 -5.55 -12.12 13.99
N VAL A 287 -6.74 -11.75 13.51
CA VAL A 287 -6.96 -10.52 12.76
C VAL A 287 -7.55 -9.52 13.75
N ALA A 288 -6.74 -8.54 14.14
CA ALA A 288 -7.09 -7.60 15.18
C ALA A 288 -6.55 -6.20 14.85
N ALA A 289 -7.32 -5.18 15.17
CA ALA A 289 -6.96 -3.78 14.97
C ALA A 289 -7.47 -2.93 16.14
N ASN A 290 -7.02 -1.68 16.23
CA ASN A 290 -7.42 -0.79 17.31
C ASN A 290 -8.94 -0.55 17.26
N LYS A 291 -9.62 -0.68 18.41
CA LYS A 291 -11.08 -0.54 18.55
C LYS A 291 -11.62 0.77 17.97
N LEU A 292 -10.83 1.84 17.98
CA LEU A 292 -11.22 3.12 17.41
C LEU A 292 -11.54 3.02 15.92
N LEU A 293 -10.88 2.14 15.15
CA LEU A 293 -11.19 1.96 13.72
C LEU A 293 -12.60 1.41 13.52
N LEU A 294 -13.09 0.61 14.46
CA LEU A 294 -14.38 -0.09 14.39
C LEU A 294 -15.51 0.75 15.00
N ASP A 295 -15.27 1.32 16.17
CA ASP A 295 -16.30 1.98 16.99
C ASP A 295 -16.43 3.48 16.71
N GLY A 296 -15.50 4.07 15.96
CA GLY A 296 -15.37 5.52 15.84
C GLY A 296 -16.34 6.22 14.89
N ASN A 297 -17.22 5.48 14.20
CA ASN A 297 -18.20 6.00 13.23
C ASN A 297 -17.60 7.03 12.26
N TRP A 298 -16.49 6.65 11.61
CA TRP A 298 -15.76 7.50 10.70
C TRP A 298 -16.46 7.61 9.34
N ASP A 299 -16.52 8.81 8.76
CA ASP A 299 -16.90 8.97 7.36
C ASP A 299 -15.74 8.60 6.43
N LEU A 300 -14.51 8.78 6.92
CA LEU A 300 -13.28 8.49 6.19
C LEU A 300 -12.15 8.16 7.17
N ILE A 301 -11.39 7.10 6.86
CA ILE A 301 -10.11 6.78 7.51
C ILE A 301 -9.02 6.92 6.45
N VAL A 302 -7.99 7.74 6.70
CA VAL A 302 -6.89 7.98 5.76
C VAL A 302 -5.61 7.37 6.32
N SER A 303 -5.16 6.25 5.76
CA SER A 303 -3.87 5.67 6.09
C SER A 303 -2.77 6.30 5.24
N VAL A 304 -1.85 7.02 5.87
CA VAL A 304 -0.77 7.73 5.18
C VAL A 304 0.55 7.03 5.49
N GLY A 305 1.41 6.85 4.49
CA GLY A 305 2.80 6.53 4.76
C GLY A 305 3.60 6.02 3.58
N GLN A 306 4.87 5.73 3.83
CA GLN A 306 5.81 5.34 2.79
C GLN A 306 5.80 3.84 2.51
N VAL A 307 5.91 3.47 1.23
CA VAL A 307 6.21 2.11 0.77
C VAL A 307 7.73 2.00 0.55
N VAL A 308 8.36 1.04 1.24
CA VAL A 308 9.80 0.72 1.17
C VAL A 308 10.02 -0.78 1.38
N PRO A 309 11.15 -1.35 0.92
CA PRO A 309 11.52 -2.73 1.26
C PRO A 309 11.57 -2.97 2.78
N HIS A 310 11.06 -4.12 3.21
CA HIS A 310 10.85 -4.47 4.61
C HIS A 310 11.15 -5.94 4.88
N GLU A 311 11.89 -6.21 5.94
CA GLU A 311 12.43 -7.53 6.31
C GLU A 311 11.36 -8.56 6.70
N VAL A 312 10.27 -8.14 7.32
CA VAL A 312 9.19 -9.03 7.75
C VAL A 312 8.14 -9.34 6.66
N ILE A 313 7.78 -8.36 5.82
CA ILE A 313 6.60 -8.47 4.94
C ILE A 313 6.95 -8.32 3.45
N GLY A 314 8.22 -8.04 3.16
CA GLY A 314 8.72 -7.76 1.83
C GLY A 314 8.67 -6.28 1.46
N MET A 315 7.48 -5.69 1.33
CA MET A 315 7.33 -4.24 1.10
C MET A 315 6.42 -3.65 2.19
N ALA A 316 6.82 -2.57 2.85
CA ALA A 316 6.10 -1.93 3.96
C ALA A 316 4.75 -1.30 3.55
N ASN A 317 3.99 -0.81 4.54
CA ASN A 317 2.72 -0.08 4.39
C ASN A 317 1.52 -0.92 3.92
N TYR A 318 0.47 -0.25 3.46
CA TYR A 318 -0.84 -0.80 3.09
C TYR A 318 -1.48 -1.51 4.29
N THR A 319 -1.97 -2.74 4.14
CA THR A 319 -2.59 -3.52 5.23
C THR A 319 -1.69 -3.71 6.46
N LYS A 320 -0.36 -3.63 6.32
CA LYS A 320 0.57 -3.58 7.46
C LYS A 320 0.28 -2.41 8.38
N ASN A 321 -0.02 -1.23 7.84
CA ASN A 321 -0.26 -0.04 8.66
C ASN A 321 -1.51 -0.21 9.52
N ILE A 322 -2.47 -1.01 9.06
CA ILE A 322 -3.70 -1.34 9.77
C ILE A 322 -3.46 -2.47 10.77
N LEU A 323 -3.10 -3.65 10.30
CA LEU A 323 -3.08 -4.89 11.11
C LEU A 323 -1.80 -5.11 11.92
N VAL A 324 -0.73 -4.36 11.64
CA VAL A 324 0.48 -4.35 12.46
C VAL A 324 0.60 -2.99 13.13
N GLY A 325 0.48 -1.90 12.37
CA GLY A 325 0.64 -0.53 12.89
C GLY A 325 -0.43 -0.12 13.91
N THR A 326 -1.67 -0.59 13.73
CA THR A 326 -2.75 -0.45 14.73
C THR A 326 -3.19 -1.81 15.30
N GLY A 327 -2.36 -2.84 15.14
CA GLY A 327 -2.66 -4.23 15.45
C GLY A 327 -2.42 -4.63 16.91
N GLY A 328 -2.66 -5.92 17.19
CA GLY A 328 -2.43 -6.50 18.52
C GLY A 328 -1.20 -7.38 18.60
N ALA A 329 -0.82 -7.72 19.84
CA ALA A 329 0.32 -8.56 20.17
C ALA A 329 0.40 -9.85 19.33
N ASP A 330 -0.73 -10.56 19.20
CA ASP A 330 -0.80 -11.83 18.48
C ASP A 330 -0.47 -11.67 16.99
N THR A 331 -1.18 -10.76 16.30
CA THR A 331 -0.95 -10.44 14.88
C THR A 331 0.48 -9.96 14.64
N ILE A 332 1.01 -9.08 15.50
CA ILE A 332 2.36 -8.57 15.37
C ILE A 332 3.36 -9.72 15.50
N HIS A 333 3.33 -10.48 16.59
CA HIS A 333 4.35 -11.51 16.84
C HIS A 333 4.29 -12.65 15.81
N LYS A 334 3.09 -13.11 15.45
CA LYS A 334 2.93 -14.23 14.51
C LYS A 334 3.21 -13.83 13.06
N SER A 335 2.93 -12.60 12.65
CA SER A 335 3.33 -12.12 11.32
C SER A 335 4.85 -11.99 11.19
N HIS A 336 5.54 -11.52 12.23
CA HIS A 336 7.01 -11.48 12.26
C HIS A 336 7.62 -12.88 12.19
N PHE A 337 7.09 -13.82 12.95
CA PHE A 337 7.59 -15.19 12.95
C PHE A 337 7.27 -15.93 11.65
N LEU A 338 6.10 -15.72 11.04
CA LEU A 338 5.79 -16.23 9.70
C LEU A 338 6.80 -15.71 8.67
N GLY A 339 7.12 -14.42 8.72
CA GLY A 339 8.10 -13.81 7.81
C GLY A 339 9.50 -14.40 7.99
N ALA A 340 9.93 -14.57 9.24
CA ALA A 340 11.20 -15.22 9.56
C ALA A 340 11.29 -16.65 9.03
N VAL A 341 10.25 -17.45 9.26
CA VAL A 341 10.20 -18.88 8.89
C VAL A 341 10.13 -19.12 7.37
N TYR A 342 9.54 -18.17 6.64
CA TYR A 342 9.51 -18.21 5.17
C TYR A 342 10.89 -17.96 4.55
N GLY A 343 11.73 -17.18 5.21
CA GLY A 343 13.13 -16.93 4.84
C GLY A 343 13.37 -15.55 4.22
N MET A 344 14.49 -14.93 4.60
CA MET A 344 14.80 -13.54 4.24
C MET A 344 14.98 -13.33 2.72
N GLU A 345 15.63 -14.28 2.06
CA GLU A 345 15.92 -14.24 0.62
C GLU A 345 14.65 -14.19 -0.23
N ARG A 346 13.59 -14.83 0.25
CA ARG A 346 12.31 -14.96 -0.45
C ARG A 346 11.33 -13.86 -0.10
N ILE A 347 11.56 -13.14 0.99
CA ILE A 347 10.61 -12.15 1.52
C ILE A 347 11.04 -10.73 1.20
N MET A 348 12.31 -10.40 1.44
CA MET A 348 12.78 -9.02 1.51
C MET A 348 12.63 -8.32 0.16
N GLY A 349 11.97 -7.16 0.17
CA GLY A 349 11.70 -6.39 -1.04
C GLY A 349 10.66 -7.01 -1.98
N ARG A 350 10.03 -8.14 -1.64
CA ARG A 350 9.00 -8.79 -2.48
C ARG A 350 7.61 -8.24 -2.19
N VAL A 351 6.80 -8.10 -3.24
CA VAL A 351 5.41 -7.62 -3.13
C VAL A 351 4.49 -8.74 -2.66
N ASP A 352 4.67 -9.95 -3.18
CA ASP A 352 3.85 -11.12 -2.84
C ASP A 352 4.59 -12.02 -1.84
N THR A 353 4.15 -12.01 -0.58
CA THR A 353 4.76 -12.78 0.51
C THR A 353 3.69 -13.45 1.36
N PRO A 354 3.98 -14.54 2.08
CA PRO A 354 2.99 -15.17 2.94
C PRO A 354 2.44 -14.24 4.03
N VAL A 355 3.29 -13.37 4.58
CA VAL A 355 2.85 -12.36 5.55
C VAL A 355 1.90 -11.36 4.89
N ARG A 356 2.23 -10.88 3.69
CA ARG A 356 1.34 -9.98 2.93
C ARG A 356 0.00 -10.66 2.63
N LYS A 357 0.00 -11.93 2.20
CA LYS A 357 -1.21 -12.72 1.98
C LYS A 357 -2.06 -12.82 3.23
N ALA A 358 -1.47 -13.20 4.36
CA ALA A 358 -2.18 -13.31 5.63
C ALA A 358 -2.85 -11.99 6.05
N LEU A 359 -2.12 -10.86 5.94
CA LEU A 359 -2.67 -9.55 6.31
C LEU A 359 -3.70 -9.04 5.29
N ASN A 360 -3.51 -9.28 4.00
CA ASN A 360 -4.50 -8.91 2.98
C ASN A 360 -5.78 -9.72 3.14
N GLU A 361 -5.69 -11.04 3.33
CA GLU A 361 -6.85 -11.91 3.58
C GLU A 361 -7.62 -11.45 4.82
N GLY A 362 -6.93 -11.20 5.94
CA GLY A 362 -7.56 -10.71 7.15
C GLY A 362 -8.20 -9.32 6.98
N TYR A 363 -7.55 -8.41 6.26
CA TYR A 363 -8.12 -7.10 5.98
C TYR A 363 -9.34 -7.19 5.06
N ASP A 364 -9.25 -7.95 3.97
CA ASP A 364 -10.29 -8.08 2.95
C ASP A 364 -11.55 -8.76 3.51
N GLU A 365 -11.38 -9.76 4.38
CA GLU A 365 -12.50 -10.47 5.00
C GLU A 365 -13.14 -9.66 6.13
N PHE A 366 -12.34 -9.09 7.04
CA PHE A 366 -12.85 -8.57 8.30
C PHE A 366 -12.91 -7.04 8.40
N LEU A 367 -12.12 -6.30 7.62
CA LEU A 367 -11.99 -4.83 7.76
C LEU A 367 -12.34 -4.04 6.50
N ARG A 368 -12.60 -4.71 5.37
CA ARG A 368 -12.83 -4.08 4.07
C ARG A 368 -14.04 -3.15 4.00
N HIS A 369 -15.02 -3.37 4.89
CA HIS A 369 -16.22 -2.55 4.99
C HIS A 369 -15.95 -1.17 5.60
N LEU A 370 -14.79 -0.97 6.26
CA LEU A 370 -14.40 0.33 6.81
C LEU A 370 -14.01 1.30 5.68
N PRO A 371 -14.30 2.61 5.80
CA PRO A 371 -14.04 3.61 4.76
C PRO A 371 -12.56 4.03 4.73
N ILE A 372 -11.66 3.07 4.54
CA ILE A 372 -10.21 3.29 4.55
C ILE A 372 -9.71 3.63 3.14
N GLU A 373 -9.05 4.78 3.02
CA GLU A 373 -8.28 5.17 1.85
C GLU A 373 -6.80 5.26 2.19
N PHE A 374 -5.94 4.84 1.26
CA PHE A 374 -4.49 4.93 1.44
C PHE A 374 -3.92 6.10 0.65
N ILE A 375 -2.96 6.82 1.25
CA ILE A 375 -2.05 7.74 0.57
C ILE A 375 -0.64 7.21 0.77
N LEU A 376 -0.11 6.55 -0.26
CA LEU A 376 1.18 5.88 -0.25
C LEU A 376 2.23 6.77 -0.91
N THR A 377 3.33 7.01 -0.21
CA THR A 377 4.48 7.75 -0.74
C THR A 377 5.61 6.80 -1.12
N VAL A 378 6.33 7.13 -2.18
CA VAL A 378 7.58 6.47 -2.54
C VAL A 378 8.65 7.54 -2.68
N LEU A 379 9.70 7.41 -1.87
CA LEU A 379 10.85 8.28 -1.92
C LEU A 379 12.06 7.51 -2.44
N GLY A 380 12.85 8.17 -3.28
CA GLY A 380 14.10 7.62 -3.83
C GLY A 380 15.26 8.59 -3.62
N ASN A 381 16.48 8.10 -3.77
CA ASN A 381 17.65 8.96 -3.75
C ASN A 381 17.71 9.78 -5.06
N LYS A 382 17.86 11.10 -4.93
CA LYS A 382 18.11 12.04 -6.02
C LYS A 382 19.20 13.03 -5.59
N ASN A 383 20.36 12.98 -6.24
CA ASN A 383 21.51 13.84 -5.93
C ASN A 383 21.90 13.78 -4.44
N ASP A 384 22.05 12.56 -3.92
CA ASP A 384 22.40 12.26 -2.52
C ASP A 384 21.41 12.77 -1.47
N LYS A 385 20.17 13.02 -1.88
CA LYS A 385 19.07 13.43 -1.00
C LYS A 385 17.84 12.58 -1.27
N LEU A 386 17.12 12.25 -0.20
CA LEU A 386 15.85 11.58 -0.32
C LEU A 386 14.80 12.55 -0.88
N ALA A 387 14.15 12.16 -1.97
CA ALA A 387 13.14 12.96 -2.65
C ALA A 387 11.87 12.16 -2.93
N LEU A 388 10.71 12.81 -2.85
CA LEU A 388 9.44 12.21 -3.20
C LEU A 388 9.37 11.99 -4.71
N GLN A 389 9.16 10.76 -5.14
CA GLN A 389 9.14 10.38 -6.56
C GLN A 389 7.86 9.65 -6.97
N GLY A 390 7.03 9.26 -6.01
CA GLY A 390 5.69 8.74 -6.28
C GLY A 390 4.70 9.03 -5.15
N VAL A 391 3.46 9.32 -5.53
CA VAL A 391 2.30 9.44 -4.63
C VAL A 391 1.16 8.61 -5.23
N PHE A 392 0.60 7.71 -4.44
CA PHE A 392 -0.43 6.78 -4.87
C PHE A 392 -1.59 6.79 -3.88
N CYS A 393 -2.76 7.25 -4.33
CA CYS A 393 -3.97 7.31 -3.52
C CYS A 393 -4.99 6.28 -3.98
N GLY A 394 -5.46 5.40 -3.10
CA GLY A 394 -6.45 4.36 -3.44
C GLY A 394 -6.66 3.31 -2.35
N ALA A 395 -7.90 2.85 -2.18
CA ALA A 395 -8.27 1.78 -1.25
C ALA A 395 -7.79 0.36 -1.62
N ASN A 396 -7.34 0.13 -2.84
CA ASN A 396 -7.21 -1.22 -3.41
C ASN A 396 -5.74 -1.69 -3.49
N GLN A 397 -5.56 -3.01 -3.61
CA GLN A 397 -4.24 -3.63 -3.71
C GLN A 397 -3.45 -3.17 -4.95
N ASP A 398 -4.11 -2.85 -6.06
CA ASP A 398 -3.44 -2.33 -7.28
C ASP A 398 -2.70 -1.00 -7.03
N THR A 399 -3.24 -0.15 -6.15
CA THR A 399 -2.54 1.06 -5.69
C THR A 399 -1.27 0.74 -4.91
N TYR A 400 -1.33 -0.25 -4.02
CA TYR A 400 -0.15 -0.69 -3.27
C TYR A 400 0.90 -1.33 -4.19
N GLU A 401 0.49 -2.20 -5.12
CA GLU A 401 1.40 -2.86 -6.05
C GLU A 401 2.11 -1.86 -6.96
N ALA A 402 1.42 -0.82 -7.42
CA ALA A 402 2.03 0.26 -8.21
C ALA A 402 3.10 1.01 -7.40
N ALA A 403 2.80 1.37 -6.15
CA ALA A 403 3.77 2.00 -5.24
C ALA A 403 4.95 1.07 -4.92
N ALA A 404 4.69 -0.20 -4.67
CA ALA A 404 5.70 -1.19 -4.36
C ALA A 404 6.66 -1.43 -5.53
N LYS A 405 6.15 -1.52 -6.77
CA LYS A 405 6.98 -1.63 -7.98
C LYS A 405 7.91 -0.43 -8.16
N LEU A 406 7.42 0.79 -7.95
CA LEU A 406 8.26 1.98 -8.00
C LEU A 406 9.32 1.94 -6.88
N SER A 407 8.94 1.55 -5.66
CA SER A 407 9.88 1.45 -4.55
C SER A 407 10.96 0.39 -4.79
N GLN A 408 10.65 -0.76 -5.38
CA GLN A 408 11.65 -1.76 -5.79
C GLN A 408 12.69 -1.17 -6.76
N GLN A 409 12.26 -0.31 -7.70
CA GLN A 409 13.18 0.35 -8.64
C GLN A 409 14.10 1.36 -7.96
N LEU A 410 13.63 2.02 -6.90
CA LEU A 410 14.31 3.17 -6.28
C LEU A 410 15.06 2.85 -4.99
N ASN A 411 14.68 1.77 -4.30
CA ASN A 411 15.10 1.49 -2.92
C ASN A 411 15.84 0.15 -2.76
N LEU A 412 16.16 -0.53 -3.87
CA LEU A 412 17.00 -1.73 -3.87
C LEU A 412 18.36 -1.43 -4.48
N ASN A 413 19.42 -1.72 -3.74
CA ASN A 413 20.79 -1.65 -4.23
C ASN A 413 21.12 -2.97 -4.96
N LEU A 414 20.75 -3.04 -6.24
CA LEU A 414 20.97 -4.23 -7.07
C LEU A 414 22.41 -4.26 -7.62
N LEU A 415 23.23 -5.14 -7.05
CA LEU A 415 24.62 -5.38 -7.44
C LEU A 415 24.71 -6.32 -8.66
N ASP A 416 25.76 -6.14 -9.45
CA ASP A 416 26.05 -6.97 -10.62
C ASP A 416 26.67 -8.32 -10.28
N LYS A 417 27.33 -8.45 -9.12
CA LYS A 417 27.94 -9.69 -8.63
C LYS A 417 27.71 -9.89 -7.12
N PRO A 418 27.70 -11.15 -6.62
CA PRO A 418 27.66 -11.44 -5.20
C PRO A 418 28.87 -10.91 -4.42
N ILE A 419 28.69 -10.65 -3.13
CA ILE A 419 29.73 -10.19 -2.21
C ILE A 419 30.41 -11.40 -1.57
N ASN A 420 31.71 -11.60 -1.84
CA ASN A 420 32.51 -12.64 -1.19
C ASN A 420 32.97 -12.22 0.21
N LYS A 421 33.30 -10.94 0.40
CA LYS A 421 33.74 -10.38 1.68
C LYS A 421 33.11 -9.02 1.92
N ALA A 422 32.35 -8.90 3.01
CA ALA A 422 31.69 -7.67 3.41
C ALA A 422 32.29 -7.16 4.73
N ILE A 423 32.60 -5.87 4.80
CA ILE A 423 32.93 -5.17 6.04
C ILE A 423 31.77 -4.22 6.35
N VAL A 424 31.08 -4.42 7.47
CA VAL A 424 29.97 -3.57 7.89
C VAL A 424 30.34 -2.86 9.18
N TYR A 425 30.28 -1.54 9.17
CA TYR A 425 30.48 -0.72 10.35
C TYR A 425 29.16 -0.45 11.06
N LEU A 426 29.18 -0.57 12.39
CA LEU A 426 28.07 -0.25 13.26
C LEU A 426 28.38 1.04 14.04
N GLU A 427 27.73 2.13 13.64
CA GLU A 427 27.86 3.45 14.28
C GLU A 427 27.57 3.37 15.80
N PRO A 428 28.55 3.71 16.67
CA PRO A 428 28.45 3.60 18.13
C PRO A 428 27.19 4.20 18.76
N SER A 429 26.74 5.33 18.21
CA SER A 429 25.58 6.05 18.73
C SER A 429 24.25 5.33 18.46
N GLU A 430 24.18 4.54 17.39
CA GLU A 430 22.97 3.85 16.92
C GLU A 430 22.93 2.37 17.33
N PHE A 431 24.05 1.65 17.20
CA PHE A 431 24.08 0.19 17.25
C PHE A 431 24.81 -0.32 18.49
N LYS A 432 24.06 -0.58 19.56
CA LYS A 432 24.63 -0.99 20.86
C LYS A 432 24.34 -2.43 21.25
N THR A 433 23.48 -3.11 20.47
CA THR A 433 23.03 -4.48 20.70
C THR A 433 23.05 -5.28 19.40
N THR A 434 23.08 -6.61 19.47
CA THR A 434 22.89 -7.44 18.26
C THR A 434 21.45 -7.34 17.72
N TRP A 435 20.49 -6.98 18.57
CA TRP A 435 19.11 -6.69 18.16
C TRP A 435 19.05 -5.66 17.03
N LEU A 436 19.77 -4.56 17.20
CA LEU A 436 19.92 -3.52 16.18
C LEU A 436 21.02 -3.86 15.17
N GLY A 437 22.14 -4.38 15.65
CA GLY A 437 23.35 -4.63 14.86
C GLY A 437 23.18 -5.71 13.79
N ASN A 438 22.31 -6.69 13.99
CA ASN A 438 22.03 -7.74 13.01
C ASN A 438 21.42 -7.20 11.71
N LYS A 439 21.02 -5.91 11.63
CA LYS A 439 20.78 -5.23 10.34
C LYS A 439 21.93 -5.46 9.36
N ALA A 440 23.17 -5.52 9.85
CA ALA A 440 24.35 -5.86 9.05
C ALA A 440 24.21 -7.20 8.32
N ILE A 441 23.55 -8.18 8.94
CA ILE A 441 23.35 -9.53 8.40
C ILE A 441 22.18 -9.51 7.42
N TYR A 442 20.96 -9.27 7.90
CA TYR A 442 19.79 -9.48 7.05
C TYR A 442 19.64 -8.46 5.91
N ARG A 443 20.25 -7.27 6.00
CA ARG A 443 20.27 -6.29 4.88
C ARG A 443 21.30 -6.61 3.80
N THR A 444 22.36 -7.36 4.12
CA THR A 444 23.42 -7.77 3.17
C THR A 444 23.26 -9.20 2.68
N ARG A 445 22.51 -10.04 3.41
CA ARG A 445 22.29 -11.47 3.16
C ARG A 445 21.90 -11.83 1.72
N MET A 446 21.10 -11.00 1.06
CA MET A 446 20.71 -11.22 -0.34
C MET A 446 21.85 -10.93 -1.33
N ALA A 447 22.80 -10.07 -0.98
CA ALA A 447 23.98 -9.79 -1.79
C ALA A 447 25.16 -10.73 -1.49
N MET A 448 25.24 -11.32 -0.29
CA MET A 448 26.31 -12.25 0.09
C MET A 448 26.33 -13.51 -0.77
N ALA A 449 27.54 -13.86 -1.22
CA ALA A 449 27.87 -15.15 -1.81
C ALA A 449 27.79 -16.27 -0.77
N ASP A 450 27.52 -17.49 -1.22
CA ASP A 450 27.68 -18.66 -0.36
C ASP A 450 29.17 -18.90 -0.07
N ALA A 451 29.48 -19.40 1.12
CA ALA A 451 30.80 -19.44 1.74
C ALA A 451 31.50 -18.08 1.89
N GLY A 452 30.78 -16.96 1.75
CA GLY A 452 31.34 -15.62 1.95
C GLY A 452 31.69 -15.32 3.41
N GLU A 453 32.31 -14.17 3.62
CA GLU A 453 32.72 -13.64 4.93
C GLU A 453 32.02 -12.29 5.19
N LEU A 454 31.21 -12.22 6.25
CA LEU A 454 30.63 -10.97 6.74
C LEU A 454 31.31 -10.58 8.06
N ILE A 455 32.08 -9.49 8.04
CA ILE A 455 32.78 -8.95 9.20
C ILE A 455 32.05 -7.70 9.68
N ILE A 456 31.62 -7.70 10.93
CA ILE A 456 30.82 -6.63 11.54
C ILE A 456 31.64 -5.92 12.59
N LEU A 457 32.04 -4.68 12.32
CA LEU A 457 32.79 -3.81 13.23
C LEU A 457 31.82 -3.13 14.20
N ALA A 458 31.82 -3.55 15.47
CA ALA A 458 30.78 -3.24 16.45
C ALA A 458 31.32 -2.60 17.75
N PRO A 459 31.98 -1.42 17.66
CA PRO A 459 32.74 -0.84 18.78
C PRO A 459 31.93 -0.57 20.06
N ALA A 460 30.63 -0.32 19.95
CA ALA A 460 29.74 -0.01 21.09
C ALA A 460 28.83 -1.16 21.52
N LEU A 461 29.05 -2.37 20.99
CA LEU A 461 28.27 -3.55 21.37
C LEU A 461 28.53 -3.89 22.84
N HIS A 462 27.48 -3.98 23.64
CA HIS A 462 27.59 -4.33 25.08
C HIS A 462 26.61 -5.41 25.53
N ARG A 463 25.66 -5.81 24.67
CA ARG A 463 24.67 -6.87 24.93
C ARG A 463 24.04 -7.37 23.62
N PHE A 464 23.21 -8.39 23.69
CA PHE A 464 22.56 -9.00 22.54
C PHE A 464 21.15 -8.46 22.33
N GLY A 465 20.33 -8.41 23.37
CA GLY A 465 18.93 -7.94 23.32
C GLY A 465 18.73 -6.49 23.78
N GLU A 466 17.60 -5.87 23.41
CA GLU A 466 17.23 -4.52 23.86
C GLU A 466 16.70 -4.47 25.30
N ASP A 467 16.13 -5.57 25.78
CA ASP A 467 15.76 -5.78 27.18
C ASP A 467 16.42 -7.05 27.71
N LEU A 468 16.40 -7.21 29.04
CA LEU A 468 17.10 -8.29 29.74
C LEU A 468 16.53 -9.67 29.44
N GLU A 469 15.24 -9.78 29.16
CA GLU A 469 14.62 -11.07 28.87
C GLU A 469 14.95 -11.51 27.44
N ILE A 470 14.85 -10.60 26.47
CA ILE A 470 15.29 -10.85 25.09
C ILE A 470 16.80 -11.17 25.05
N ASP A 471 17.62 -10.43 25.80
CA ASP A 471 19.05 -10.70 25.90
C ASP A 471 19.34 -12.11 26.45
N ARG A 472 18.66 -12.50 27.53
CA ARG A 472 18.75 -13.85 28.12
C ARG A 472 18.35 -14.93 27.13
N LEU A 473 17.25 -14.73 26.39
CA LEU A 473 16.79 -15.68 25.38
C LEU A 473 17.81 -15.83 24.25
N ILE A 474 18.37 -14.72 23.73
CA ILE A 474 19.38 -14.78 22.68
C ILE A 474 20.61 -15.55 23.15
N ARG A 475 21.14 -15.24 24.34
CA ARG A 475 22.28 -15.94 24.94
C ARG A 475 22.02 -17.43 25.16
N LYS A 476 20.78 -17.81 25.50
CA LYS A 476 20.41 -19.20 25.75
C LYS A 476 20.28 -20.02 24.46
N TYR A 477 19.71 -19.44 23.42
CA TYR A 477 19.33 -20.19 22.21
C TYR A 477 20.33 -20.05 21.07
N GLY A 478 21.07 -18.93 20.98
CA GLY A 478 22.08 -18.66 19.95
C GLY A 478 21.49 -18.45 18.55
N TYR A 479 22.27 -17.85 17.65
CA TYR A 479 21.88 -17.58 16.26
C TYR A 479 22.03 -18.83 15.36
N LYS A 480 21.30 -19.88 15.73
CA LYS A 480 21.26 -21.18 15.05
C LYS A 480 20.51 -21.16 13.74
N THR A 481 20.54 -22.27 12.99
CA THR A 481 19.76 -22.34 11.74
C THR A 481 18.26 -22.17 12.00
N THR A 482 17.53 -21.84 10.95
CA THR A 482 16.07 -21.73 11.00
C THR A 482 15.42 -23.01 11.54
N ASP A 483 15.86 -24.18 11.07
CA ASP A 483 15.32 -25.47 11.52
C ASP A 483 15.67 -25.78 12.98
N GLU A 484 16.88 -25.45 13.43
CA GLU A 484 17.31 -25.60 14.82
C GLU A 484 16.51 -24.66 15.75
N THR A 485 16.24 -23.43 15.29
CA THR A 485 15.41 -22.46 16.02
C THR A 485 13.96 -22.91 16.09
N LEU A 486 13.38 -23.42 15.00
CA LEU A 486 12.04 -24.01 14.99
C LEU A 486 11.93 -25.20 15.96
N ALA A 487 12.94 -26.07 16.00
CA ALA A 487 13.00 -27.16 16.95
C ALA A 487 13.08 -26.66 18.40
N ALA A 488 13.86 -25.60 18.66
CA ALA A 488 13.95 -24.96 19.96
C ALA A 488 12.61 -24.33 20.40
N VAL A 489 11.91 -23.64 19.50
CA VAL A 489 10.56 -23.09 19.74
C VAL A 489 9.59 -24.21 20.12
N LYS A 490 9.58 -25.32 19.38
CA LYS A 490 8.70 -26.46 19.66
C LYS A 490 9.00 -27.13 21.00
N ALA A 491 10.27 -27.20 21.38
CA ALA A 491 10.71 -27.88 22.61
C ALA A 491 10.63 -27.02 23.87
N ASN A 492 10.59 -25.68 23.75
CA ASN A 492 10.75 -24.78 24.89
C ASN A 492 9.62 -23.73 24.96
N PRO A 493 8.70 -23.85 25.95
CA PRO A 493 7.60 -22.91 26.11
C PRO A 493 8.01 -21.45 26.25
N GLU A 494 9.13 -21.15 26.91
CA GLU A 494 9.61 -19.77 27.09
C GLU A 494 9.95 -19.09 25.75
N LEU A 495 10.44 -19.84 24.76
CA LEU A 495 10.75 -19.30 23.44
C LEU A 495 9.47 -19.25 22.58
N ALA A 496 8.59 -20.25 22.71
CA ALA A 496 7.29 -20.28 22.03
C ALA A 496 6.38 -19.11 22.42
N THR A 497 6.45 -18.63 23.67
CA THR A 497 5.72 -17.43 24.11
C THR A 497 6.41 -16.12 23.70
N ASN A 498 7.63 -16.18 23.16
CA ASN A 498 8.44 -15.03 22.75
C ASN A 498 8.83 -15.14 21.27
N LEU A 499 7.84 -15.27 20.39
CA LEU A 499 8.08 -15.43 18.94
C LEU A 499 8.84 -14.27 18.30
N SER A 500 8.83 -13.07 18.90
CA SER A 500 9.68 -11.96 18.47
C SER A 500 11.17 -12.26 18.63
N ALA A 501 11.57 -12.87 19.75
CA ALA A 501 12.94 -13.33 19.97
C ALA A 501 13.30 -14.45 18.97
N ALA A 502 12.39 -15.41 18.78
CA ALA A 502 12.61 -16.51 17.83
C ALA A 502 12.77 -16.00 16.38
N ALA A 503 11.94 -15.03 15.96
CA ALA A 503 12.06 -14.39 14.66
C ALA A 503 13.40 -13.66 14.51
N HIS A 504 13.85 -12.96 15.56
CA HIS A 504 15.14 -12.28 15.59
C HIS A 504 16.33 -13.24 15.45
N LEU A 505 16.28 -14.41 16.10
CA LEU A 505 17.31 -15.46 15.95
C LEU A 505 17.40 -15.94 14.50
N ILE A 506 16.26 -16.20 13.86
CA ILE A 506 16.19 -16.62 12.46
C ILE A 506 16.68 -15.51 11.52
N HIS A 507 16.36 -14.24 11.79
CA HIS A 507 16.86 -13.12 10.99
C HIS A 507 18.36 -12.85 11.17
N GLY A 508 18.91 -13.13 12.35
CA GLY A 508 20.32 -12.96 12.69
C GLY A 508 21.22 -14.10 12.21
N THR A 509 20.69 -15.29 11.97
CA THR A 509 21.52 -16.38 11.46
C THR A 509 21.90 -16.18 10.00
N ALA A 510 23.00 -16.81 9.56
CA ALA A 510 23.36 -16.95 8.16
C ALA A 510 22.87 -18.28 7.55
N ASP A 511 22.17 -19.14 8.33
CA ASP A 511 21.76 -20.51 7.93
C ASP A 511 22.91 -21.30 7.28
N LYS A 512 24.13 -21.12 7.79
CA LYS A 512 25.35 -21.76 7.26
C LYS A 512 25.68 -21.40 5.80
N ARG A 513 25.04 -20.37 5.21
CA ARG A 513 25.36 -19.88 3.87
C ARG A 513 26.69 -19.14 3.82
N PHE A 514 27.00 -18.33 4.82
CA PHE A 514 28.25 -17.56 4.93
C PHE A 514 28.66 -17.43 6.40
N ASN A 515 29.91 -17.04 6.65
CA ASN A 515 30.42 -16.85 7.99
C ASN A 515 30.12 -15.43 8.47
N VAL A 516 29.73 -15.31 9.74
CA VAL A 516 29.51 -14.03 10.41
C VAL A 516 30.52 -13.89 11.53
N THR A 517 31.33 -12.84 11.45
CA THR A 517 32.32 -12.49 12.46
C THR A 517 31.97 -11.15 13.08
N TYR A 518 31.69 -11.14 14.38
CA TYR A 518 31.46 -9.92 15.15
C TYR A 518 32.76 -9.43 15.78
N CYS A 519 33.09 -8.15 15.54
CA CYS A 519 34.24 -7.48 16.13
C CYS A 519 33.80 -6.42 17.14
N PRO A 520 33.42 -6.78 18.39
CA PRO A 520 33.11 -5.80 19.41
C PRO A 520 34.38 -5.10 19.94
N GLY A 521 34.17 -4.00 20.68
CA GLY A 521 35.16 -3.52 21.66
C GLY A 521 35.09 -4.34 22.95
N ASP A 522 35.52 -3.75 24.08
CA ASP A 522 35.58 -4.45 25.38
C ASP A 522 34.21 -4.73 26.03
N GLY A 523 33.10 -4.31 25.40
CA GLY A 523 31.75 -4.42 25.97
C GLY A 523 31.15 -5.83 25.99
N VAL A 524 31.65 -6.74 25.13
CA VAL A 524 31.23 -8.16 25.07
C VAL A 524 32.46 -9.02 24.83
N SER A 525 32.63 -10.07 25.64
CA SER A 525 33.79 -10.96 25.55
C SER A 525 33.72 -11.93 24.35
N GLN A 526 34.88 -12.49 23.97
CA GLN A 526 34.95 -13.57 22.98
C GLN A 526 34.01 -14.73 23.30
N GLN A 527 34.02 -15.19 24.56
CA GLN A 527 33.19 -16.31 25.00
C GLN A 527 31.69 -16.02 24.82
N GLU A 528 31.26 -14.78 25.04
CA GLU A 528 29.87 -14.38 24.85
C GLU A 528 29.47 -14.37 23.37
N ILE A 529 30.32 -13.81 22.49
CA ILE A 529 30.06 -13.81 21.03
C ILE A 529 29.99 -15.23 20.48
N GLU A 530 30.94 -16.09 20.87
CA GLU A 530 30.97 -17.48 20.43
C GLU A 530 29.82 -18.30 21.02
N SER A 531 29.32 -17.95 22.21
CA SER A 531 28.17 -18.63 22.83
C SER A 531 26.86 -18.49 22.06
N VAL A 532 26.77 -17.49 21.17
CA VAL A 532 25.59 -17.26 20.32
C VAL A 532 25.80 -17.65 18.86
N ASP A 533 26.79 -18.52 18.59
CA ASP A 533 27.08 -19.09 17.26
C ASP A 533 27.68 -18.10 16.23
N TYR A 534 28.32 -17.02 16.69
CA TYR A 534 29.11 -16.12 15.85
C TYR A 534 30.62 -16.33 16.04
N GLN A 535 31.41 -15.94 15.04
CA GLN A 535 32.87 -15.86 15.17
C GLN A 535 33.27 -14.54 15.81
N TYR A 536 34.41 -14.54 16.53
CA TYR A 536 34.93 -13.37 17.23
C TYR A 536 36.19 -12.80 16.58
N CYS A 537 36.28 -11.47 16.61
CA CYS A 537 37.47 -10.65 16.40
C CYS A 537 37.42 -9.49 17.40
N HIS A 538 38.53 -8.77 17.63
CA HIS A 538 38.48 -7.52 18.39
C HIS A 538 38.44 -6.30 17.46
N TYR A 539 37.62 -5.30 17.76
CA TYR A 539 37.44 -4.09 16.95
C TYR A 539 38.79 -3.39 16.64
N ASP A 540 39.61 -3.14 17.65
CA ASP A 540 40.89 -2.43 17.49
C ASP A 540 41.93 -3.20 16.67
N GLU A 541 41.80 -4.52 16.57
CA GLU A 541 42.67 -5.32 15.71
C GLU A 541 42.21 -5.22 14.26
N MET A 542 40.90 -5.25 14.03
CA MET A 542 40.32 -5.30 12.70
C MET A 542 40.30 -3.95 12.01
N THR A 543 40.21 -2.84 12.74
CA THR A 543 40.34 -1.49 12.16
C THR A 543 41.75 -1.19 11.64
N LYS A 544 42.80 -1.87 12.14
CA LYS A 544 44.15 -1.77 11.57
C LYS A 544 44.23 -2.37 10.17
N ARG A 545 43.47 -3.44 9.92
CA ARG A 545 43.39 -4.11 8.61
C ARG A 545 42.38 -3.41 7.69
N TYR A 546 41.26 -2.96 8.25
CA TYR A 546 40.16 -2.31 7.54
C TYR A 546 39.95 -0.89 8.12
N PRO A 547 40.83 0.08 7.78
CA PRO A 547 40.74 1.44 8.29
C PRO A 547 39.52 2.16 7.68
N ILE A 548 38.43 2.23 8.44
CA ILE A 548 37.10 2.67 7.98
C ILE A 548 37.10 4.10 7.40
N GLU A 549 37.99 4.96 7.88
CA GLU A 549 38.17 6.34 7.43
C GLU A 549 38.70 6.43 5.99
N ASN A 550 39.31 5.35 5.48
CA ASN A 550 39.86 5.26 4.13
C ASN A 550 38.94 4.49 3.16
N LEU A 551 37.87 3.85 3.67
CA LEU A 551 36.95 3.06 2.87
C LEU A 551 35.80 3.93 2.32
N LYS A 552 35.32 3.58 1.14
CA LYS A 552 34.11 4.16 0.53
C LYS A 552 33.01 3.12 0.48
N ASP A 553 31.76 3.52 0.66
CA ASP A 553 30.64 2.58 0.52
C ASP A 553 30.67 1.88 -0.86
N GLY A 554 30.47 0.56 -0.85
CA GLY A 554 30.58 -0.29 -2.04
C GLY A 554 31.93 -1.00 -2.16
N TRP A 555 32.37 -1.23 -3.40
CA TRP A 555 33.57 -2.03 -3.69
C TRP A 555 34.85 -1.26 -3.39
N ASN A 556 35.77 -1.90 -2.67
CA ASN A 556 37.12 -1.40 -2.41
C ASN A 556 38.13 -2.50 -2.74
N THR A 557 39.32 -2.08 -3.18
CA THR A 557 40.49 -2.96 -3.32
C THR A 557 41.55 -2.49 -2.35
N LEU A 558 41.93 -3.36 -1.42
CA LEU A 558 42.94 -3.09 -0.40
C LEU A 558 44.36 -3.10 -1.00
N PRO A 559 45.36 -2.55 -0.31
CA PRO A 559 46.74 -2.48 -0.81
C PRO A 559 47.38 -3.84 -1.14
N ASP A 560 46.91 -4.92 -0.52
CA ASP A 560 47.35 -6.30 -0.76
C ASP A 560 46.60 -6.98 -1.92
N GLY A 561 45.66 -6.28 -2.56
CA GLY A 561 44.83 -6.76 -3.66
C GLY A 561 43.53 -7.44 -3.22
N GLU A 562 43.24 -7.52 -1.92
CA GLU A 562 41.97 -8.07 -1.42
C GLU A 562 40.79 -7.17 -1.83
N GLU A 563 39.76 -7.74 -2.46
CA GLU A 563 38.52 -7.04 -2.80
C GLU A 563 37.50 -7.21 -1.67
N ILE A 564 36.94 -6.10 -1.18
CA ILE A 564 35.90 -6.09 -0.15
C ILE A 564 34.72 -5.21 -0.57
N PHE A 565 33.55 -5.47 0.03
CA PHE A 565 32.40 -4.58 -0.04
C PHE A 565 32.20 -3.91 1.32
N TYR A 566 32.27 -2.58 1.38
CA TYR A 566 32.12 -1.82 2.61
C TYR A 566 30.71 -1.23 2.74
N VAL A 567 30.15 -1.31 3.95
CA VAL A 567 28.88 -0.69 4.33
C VAL A 567 29.08 0.13 5.61
N SER A 568 28.97 1.44 5.49
CA SER A 568 29.14 2.41 6.58
C SER A 568 27.92 2.48 7.52
N ASN A 569 26.71 2.26 6.99
CA ASN A 569 25.48 2.19 7.77
C ASN A 569 24.50 1.16 7.16
N PRO A 570 24.30 0.00 7.81
CA PRO A 570 23.40 -1.04 7.30
C PRO A 570 21.91 -0.69 7.39
N ALA A 571 21.51 0.38 8.10
CA ALA A 571 20.11 0.83 8.15
C ALA A 571 19.65 1.58 6.90
N LEU A 572 20.58 2.12 6.09
CA LEU A 572 20.27 2.99 4.96
C LEU A 572 20.09 2.24 3.62
N GLY A 573 20.47 0.97 3.56
CA GLY A 573 20.50 0.23 2.31
C GLY A 573 19.93 -1.18 2.44
N LEU A 574 19.52 -1.72 1.30
CA LEU A 574 19.20 -3.12 1.13
C LEU A 574 19.90 -3.60 -0.13
N TRP A 575 20.82 -4.55 0.02
CA TRP A 575 21.66 -5.04 -1.08
C TRP A 575 21.21 -6.42 -1.52
N SER A 576 21.02 -6.58 -2.82
CA SER A 576 20.80 -7.88 -3.47
C SER A 576 21.57 -7.93 -4.77
N THR A 577 21.78 -9.11 -5.34
CA THR A 577 22.20 -9.21 -6.75
C THR A 577 20.99 -9.15 -7.68
N LYS A 578 21.18 -8.65 -8.91
CA LYS A 578 20.14 -8.68 -9.95
C LYS A 578 19.62 -10.11 -10.17
N ALA A 579 20.55 -11.05 -10.33
CA ALA A 579 20.23 -12.46 -10.55
C ALA A 579 19.37 -13.06 -9.42
N ARG A 580 19.67 -12.79 -8.15
CA ARG A 580 18.86 -13.30 -7.03
C ARG A 580 17.49 -12.62 -6.94
N PHE A 581 17.42 -11.32 -7.27
CA PHE A 581 16.16 -10.59 -7.21
C PHE A 581 15.22 -10.89 -8.39
N GLU A 582 15.74 -11.23 -9.57
CA GLU A 582 14.93 -11.48 -10.78
C GLU A 582 14.55 -12.96 -10.98
N ASN A 583 15.33 -13.91 -10.47
CA ASN A 583 15.13 -15.36 -10.69
C ASN A 583 14.25 -16.06 -9.63
N GLU A 584 13.68 -15.31 -8.69
CA GLU A 584 12.71 -15.75 -7.67
C GLU A 584 11.52 -14.81 -7.66
#